data_AF-A0A2I0IJJ5-F1
#
_entry.id   AF-A0A2I0IJJ5-F1
#
_cell.length_a   1.000
_cell.length_b   1.000
_cell.length_c   1.000
_cell.angle_alpha   90.00
_cell.angle_beta   90.00
_cell.angle_gamma   90.00
#
_symmetry.space_group_name_H-M   'P 1'
#
loop_
_entity.id
_entity.type
_entity.pdbx_description
1 polymer ?
#
loop_
_entity_poly.entity_id
_entity_poly.type
_entity_poly.pdbx_seq_one_letter_code
_entity_poly.pdbx_strand_id
1 'polypeptide(L)'
;MESSDDEKDGVMTNNQVPRALSHCLASGGAKFVDEVLNGQSESCLDNFRMDKLVFYKLCDILHSRGLLRHTNRIKIEEQLAIFLFIVGHNLRTRAVQELFRYSGETISRHFNNVLNAIVAISLDFFEPPWPEVPQEILEDPRLYPYFKDCVGVVDCIHIPVTVGVDEQGPFRNRNGQLTQCVLAAGSLDLKFHYVLAGWEGSASELQVLNSALTRRNRLQVPEGRYYLVGTKYSNLPGFISPYHDVPYHSNEFPSGYHPQDAKELFNQRHSLLRNAVDRTFRALKARFPILMSAPPYPLQTQVKLVVATCAIHNYIRREKPDDWIFRMHEQDSLLQMEEPLLPLEVEQQLMMHHENRDLGFAFEAEEIELSSRLRDAMATEMWNDYINDIAVI
;
A
#
# COMPACT_ATOMS: atom_id res chain seq x y z
N MET A 1 37.89 17.19 -52.75
CA MET A 1 37.57 17.41 -51.33
C MET A 1 36.26 16.71 -51.07
N GLU A 2 36.37 15.66 -50.29
CA GLU A 2 35.28 14.82 -49.80
C GLU A 2 34.28 15.65 -48.99
N SER A 3 33.00 15.32 -49.08
CA SER A 3 32.13 15.27 -47.91
C SER A 3 30.97 14.33 -48.19
N SER A 4 31.06 13.16 -47.57
CA SER A 4 29.99 12.19 -47.36
C SER A 4 28.92 12.79 -46.45
N ASP A 5 27.68 12.85 -46.91
CA ASP A 5 26.52 13.06 -46.04
C ASP A 5 25.96 11.69 -45.66
N ASP A 6 26.30 11.27 -44.44
CA ASP A 6 25.78 10.08 -43.77
C ASP A 6 24.28 10.24 -43.46
N GLU A 7 23.52 9.21 -43.83
CA GLU A 7 22.17 8.95 -43.36
C GLU A 7 22.15 8.88 -41.82
N LYS A 8 21.29 9.70 -41.20
CA LYS A 8 20.84 9.48 -39.82
C LYS A 8 19.35 9.17 -39.83
N ASP A 9 19.05 7.87 -39.77
CA ASP A 9 17.75 7.34 -39.40
C ASP A 9 17.35 7.85 -38.01
N GLY A 10 16.50 8.87 -37.99
CA GLY A 10 15.77 9.29 -36.81
C GLY A 10 14.57 8.37 -36.61
N VAL A 11 14.73 7.36 -35.76
CA VAL A 11 13.61 6.59 -35.19
C VAL A 11 12.77 7.52 -34.33
N MET A 12 11.74 8.12 -34.95
CA MET A 12 10.65 8.77 -34.23
C MET A 12 9.79 7.68 -33.62
N THR A 13 9.99 7.40 -32.32
CA THR A 13 9.06 6.59 -31.53
C THR A 13 7.71 7.32 -31.49
N ASN A 14 6.81 6.92 -32.38
CA ASN A 14 5.42 7.33 -32.42
C ASN A 14 4.72 6.83 -31.16
N ASN A 15 4.77 7.61 -30.07
CA ASN A 15 3.80 7.53 -28.99
C ASN A 15 2.46 8.09 -29.50
N GLN A 16 1.84 7.39 -30.45
CA GLN A 16 0.50 7.70 -30.89
C GLN A 16 -0.48 7.07 -29.90
N VAL A 17 -1.12 7.93 -29.11
CA VAL A 17 -2.35 7.57 -28.41
C VAL A 17 -3.31 6.95 -29.45
N PRO A 18 -3.85 5.74 -29.23
CA PRO A 18 -4.71 5.09 -30.20
C PRO A 18 -5.86 6.01 -30.61
N ARG A 19 -6.02 6.25 -31.92
CA ARG A 19 -7.12 7.05 -32.52
C ARG A 19 -8.48 6.33 -32.50
N ALA A 20 -8.63 5.27 -31.71
CA ALA A 20 -9.88 4.56 -31.61
C ALA A 20 -10.92 5.46 -30.95
N LEU A 21 -11.88 5.93 -31.75
CA LEU A 21 -13.11 6.51 -31.22
C LEU A 21 -13.82 5.41 -30.43
N SER A 22 -13.83 5.53 -29.10
CA SER A 22 -14.78 4.78 -28.29
C SER A 22 -16.17 5.26 -28.71
N HIS A 23 -16.91 4.41 -29.42
CA HIS A 23 -18.31 4.62 -29.75
C HIS A 23 -19.15 4.49 -28.47
N CYS A 24 -18.96 5.39 -27.51
CA CYS A 24 -19.79 5.47 -26.32
C CYS A 24 -21.05 6.27 -26.68
N LEU A 25 -21.95 5.66 -27.45
CA LEU A 25 -23.34 6.12 -27.58
C LEU A 25 -24.10 5.74 -26.29
N ALA A 26 -23.64 6.25 -25.14
CA ALA A 26 -24.15 5.82 -23.84
C ALA A 26 -25.64 6.18 -23.69
N SER A 27 -26.47 5.14 -23.71
CA SER A 27 -27.93 5.23 -23.54
C SER A 27 -28.37 4.73 -22.15
N GLY A 28 -27.62 5.14 -21.12
CA GLY A 28 -27.90 4.89 -19.69
C GLY A 28 -26.83 4.03 -19.00
N GLY A 29 -26.76 4.10 -17.66
CA GLY A 29 -25.76 3.40 -16.85
C GLY A 29 -25.73 1.88 -17.07
N ALA A 30 -26.89 1.23 -17.13
CA ALA A 30 -26.97 -0.21 -17.37
C ALA A 30 -26.30 -0.63 -18.69
N LYS A 31 -26.47 0.15 -19.76
CA LYS A 31 -25.83 -0.16 -21.04
C LYS A 31 -24.33 0.07 -21.01
N PHE A 32 -23.87 1.12 -20.34
CA PHE A 32 -22.44 1.34 -20.13
C PHE A 32 -21.80 0.17 -19.39
N VAL A 33 -22.44 -0.30 -18.31
CA VAL A 33 -21.94 -1.45 -17.54
C VAL A 33 -21.96 -2.71 -18.38
N ASP A 34 -23.04 -2.97 -19.13
CA ASP A 34 -23.12 -4.11 -20.03
C ASP A 34 -22.05 -4.04 -21.15
N GLU A 35 -21.76 -2.87 -21.70
CA GLU A 35 -20.71 -2.66 -22.71
C GLU A 35 -19.31 -2.91 -22.13
N VAL A 36 -19.01 -2.42 -20.93
CA VAL A 36 -17.73 -2.66 -20.26
C VAL A 36 -17.56 -4.13 -19.91
N LEU A 37 -18.61 -4.78 -19.40
CA LEU A 37 -18.55 -6.18 -19.00
C LEU A 37 -18.58 -7.14 -20.19
N ASN A 38 -19.22 -6.79 -21.31
CA ASN A 38 -19.26 -7.62 -22.52
C ASN A 38 -18.20 -7.25 -23.57
N GLY A 39 -17.46 -6.17 -23.35
CA GLY A 39 -16.37 -5.72 -24.20
C GLY A 39 -15.11 -6.57 -24.09
N GLN A 40 -13.98 -6.00 -24.55
CA GLN A 40 -12.67 -6.63 -24.41
C GLN A 40 -12.28 -6.75 -22.94
N SER A 41 -11.46 -7.75 -22.60
CA SER A 41 -11.05 -8.01 -21.21
C SER A 41 -10.43 -6.79 -20.51
N GLU A 42 -9.71 -5.95 -21.27
CA GLU A 42 -9.08 -4.72 -20.78
C GLU A 42 -10.11 -3.65 -20.36
N SER A 43 -11.31 -3.63 -20.97
CA SER A 43 -12.33 -2.62 -20.66
C SER A 43 -12.74 -2.64 -19.18
N CYS A 44 -12.86 -3.83 -18.58
CA CYS A 44 -13.18 -3.97 -17.17
C CYS A 44 -12.01 -3.50 -16.27
N LEU A 45 -10.77 -3.79 -16.66
CA LEU A 45 -9.58 -3.33 -15.94
C LEU A 45 -9.48 -1.80 -15.97
N ASP A 46 -9.69 -1.19 -17.13
CA ASP A 46 -9.58 0.26 -17.30
C ASP A 46 -10.68 0.99 -16.53
N ASN A 47 -11.92 0.51 -16.60
CA ASN A 47 -13.06 1.20 -16.02
C ASN A 47 -13.26 0.85 -14.53
N PHE A 48 -13.11 -0.42 -14.15
CA PHE A 48 -13.44 -0.91 -12.81
C PHE A 48 -12.23 -1.39 -12.01
N ARG A 49 -11.01 -1.24 -12.55
CA ARG A 49 -9.73 -1.51 -11.85
C ARG A 49 -9.54 -2.96 -11.40
N MET A 50 -10.28 -3.90 -12.00
CA MET A 50 -10.18 -5.33 -11.75
C MET A 50 -10.62 -6.15 -12.96
N ASP A 51 -10.18 -7.40 -13.03
CA ASP A 51 -10.59 -8.36 -14.06
C ASP A 51 -12.09 -8.67 -13.99
N LYS A 52 -12.70 -8.97 -15.15
CA LYS A 52 -14.14 -9.25 -15.27
C LYS A 52 -14.60 -10.41 -14.37
N LEU A 53 -13.86 -11.51 -14.31
CA LEU A 53 -14.24 -12.66 -13.49
C LEU A 53 -14.13 -12.33 -12.00
N VAL A 54 -13.11 -11.56 -11.63
CA VAL A 54 -12.89 -11.06 -10.27
C VAL A 54 -14.04 -10.12 -9.85
N PHE A 55 -14.51 -9.27 -10.77
CA PHE A 55 -15.67 -8.39 -10.56
C PHE A 55 -16.96 -9.16 -10.29
N TYR A 56 -17.28 -10.18 -11.11
CA TYR A 56 -18.49 -10.98 -10.91
C TYR A 56 -18.44 -11.76 -9.60
N LYS A 57 -17.29 -12.37 -9.29
CA LYS A 57 -17.09 -13.03 -7.98
C LYS A 57 -17.34 -12.09 -6.81
N LEU A 58 -16.94 -10.81 -6.92
CA LEU A 58 -17.19 -9.83 -5.85
C LEU A 58 -18.68 -9.49 -5.76
N CYS A 59 -19.37 -9.34 -6.90
CA CYS A 59 -20.83 -9.20 -6.92
C CYS A 59 -21.52 -10.38 -6.22
N ASP A 60 -21.09 -11.61 -6.50
CA ASP A 60 -21.64 -12.82 -5.90
C ASP A 60 -21.41 -12.88 -4.39
N ILE A 61 -20.22 -12.47 -3.91
CA ILE A 61 -19.92 -12.37 -2.47
C ILE A 61 -20.86 -11.35 -1.80
N LEU A 62 -21.00 -10.16 -2.39
CA LEU A 62 -21.84 -9.10 -1.84
C LEU A 62 -23.34 -9.47 -1.85
N HIS A 63 -23.78 -10.20 -2.87
CA HIS A 63 -25.14 -10.71 -3.00
C HIS A 63 -25.43 -11.85 -2.02
N SER A 64 -24.58 -12.88 -2.00
CA SER A 64 -24.76 -14.08 -1.16
C SER A 64 -24.75 -13.76 0.34
N ARG A 65 -24.00 -12.72 0.75
CA ARG A 65 -24.01 -12.21 2.12
C ARG A 65 -25.16 -11.26 2.44
N GLY A 66 -26.04 -10.99 1.48
CA GLY A 66 -27.19 -10.10 1.65
C GLY A 66 -26.83 -8.62 1.85
N LEU A 67 -25.61 -8.22 1.51
CA LEU A 67 -25.10 -6.86 1.72
C LEU A 67 -25.55 -5.92 0.59
N LEU A 68 -25.66 -6.46 -0.62
CA LEU A 68 -26.25 -5.79 -1.77
C LEU A 68 -27.36 -6.65 -2.37
N ARG A 69 -28.35 -5.97 -2.93
CA ARG A 69 -29.46 -6.59 -3.67
C ARG A 69 -29.76 -5.77 -4.90
N HIS A 70 -30.33 -6.42 -5.91
CA HIS A 70 -30.93 -5.70 -7.01
C HIS A 70 -32.02 -4.77 -6.48
N THR A 71 -32.07 -3.56 -7.02
CA THR A 71 -33.21 -2.66 -6.82
C THR A 71 -34.06 -2.67 -8.08
N ASN A 72 -35.26 -2.07 -8.03
CA ASN A 72 -36.13 -1.98 -9.20
C ASN A 72 -35.49 -1.29 -10.41
N ARG A 73 -34.42 -0.50 -10.22
CA ARG A 73 -33.80 0.31 -11.27
C ARG A 73 -32.31 0.03 -11.50
N ILE A 74 -31.60 -0.53 -10.53
CA ILE A 74 -30.14 -0.68 -10.56
C ILE A 74 -29.76 -2.06 -10.04
N LYS A 75 -29.03 -2.81 -10.87
CA LYS A 75 -28.51 -4.15 -10.52
C LYS A 75 -27.28 -4.05 -9.61
N ILE A 76 -26.79 -5.16 -9.08
CA ILE A 76 -25.64 -5.17 -8.14
C ILE A 76 -24.36 -4.79 -8.88
N GLU A 77 -24.20 -5.31 -10.10
CA GLU A 77 -23.11 -5.01 -11.02
C GLU A 77 -23.01 -3.51 -11.27
N GLU A 78 -24.14 -2.86 -11.55
CA GLU A 78 -24.15 -1.42 -11.78
C GLU A 78 -23.88 -0.61 -10.51
N GLN A 79 -24.33 -1.07 -9.34
CA GLN A 79 -23.97 -0.44 -8.06
C GLN A 79 -22.48 -0.51 -7.80
N LEU A 80 -21.87 -1.70 -7.97
CA LEU A 80 -20.44 -1.91 -7.79
C LEU A 80 -19.64 -1.13 -8.84
N ALA A 81 -20.11 -1.10 -10.09
CA ALA A 81 -19.50 -0.32 -11.17
C ALA A 81 -19.47 1.19 -10.85
N ILE A 82 -20.57 1.77 -10.35
CA ILE A 82 -20.60 3.17 -9.90
C ILE A 82 -19.50 3.42 -8.86
N PHE A 83 -19.39 2.55 -7.86
CA PHE A 83 -18.39 2.69 -6.80
C PHE A 83 -16.97 2.59 -7.35
N LEU A 84 -16.65 1.52 -8.09
CA LEU A 84 -15.31 1.27 -8.64
C LEU A 84 -14.89 2.35 -9.65
N PHE A 85 -15.84 2.85 -10.45
CA PHE A 85 -15.58 3.94 -11.39
C PHE A 85 -15.24 5.24 -10.65
N ILE A 86 -15.91 5.55 -9.54
CA ILE A 86 -15.59 6.71 -8.69
C ILE A 86 -14.19 6.57 -8.08
N VAL A 87 -13.92 5.45 -7.39
CA VAL A 87 -12.66 5.29 -6.65
C VAL A 87 -11.45 5.06 -7.55
N GLY A 88 -11.66 4.39 -8.69
CA GLY A 88 -10.63 4.07 -9.68
C GLY A 88 -10.24 5.23 -10.59
N HIS A 89 -11.08 6.25 -10.72
CA HIS A 89 -10.81 7.41 -11.58
C HIS A 89 -10.82 8.75 -10.83
N ASN A 90 -10.97 8.72 -9.51
CA ASN A 90 -11.07 9.92 -8.66
C ASN A 90 -12.15 10.90 -9.17
N LEU A 91 -13.32 10.38 -9.53
CA LEU A 91 -14.39 11.17 -10.15
C LEU A 91 -15.34 11.77 -9.12
N ARG A 92 -15.76 13.00 -9.37
CA ARG A 92 -16.82 13.65 -8.60
C ARG A 92 -18.18 13.10 -9.01
N THR A 93 -19.13 13.07 -8.06
CA THR A 93 -20.52 12.64 -8.27
C THR A 93 -21.13 13.23 -9.55
N ARG A 94 -20.87 14.52 -9.84
CA ARG A 94 -21.39 15.21 -11.03
C ARG A 94 -21.00 14.56 -12.35
N ALA A 95 -19.76 14.09 -12.49
CA ALA A 95 -19.28 13.44 -13.71
C ALA A 95 -19.97 12.09 -13.90
N VAL A 96 -20.12 11.33 -12.81
CA VAL A 96 -20.76 10.02 -12.81
C VAL A 96 -22.26 10.12 -13.08
N GLN A 97 -22.93 11.18 -12.63
CA GLN A 97 -24.33 11.45 -12.97
C GLN A 97 -24.56 11.57 -14.49
N GLU A 98 -23.64 12.22 -15.22
CA GLU A 98 -23.77 12.35 -16.69
C GLU A 98 -23.62 11.01 -17.39
N LEU A 99 -22.65 10.20 -16.95
CA LEU A 99 -22.38 8.90 -17.56
C LEU A 99 -23.51 7.90 -17.28
N PHE A 100 -23.87 7.73 -16.01
CA PHE A 100 -24.86 6.73 -15.58
C PHE A 100 -26.31 7.21 -15.71
N ARG A 101 -26.55 8.50 -15.96
CA ARG A 101 -27.88 9.12 -16.11
C ARG A 101 -28.79 8.96 -14.89
N TYR A 102 -28.20 9.01 -13.69
CA TYR A 102 -28.93 9.05 -12.41
C TYR A 102 -28.80 10.39 -11.71
N SER A 103 -29.71 10.66 -10.76
CA SER A 103 -29.58 11.81 -9.87
C SER A 103 -28.36 11.66 -8.96
N GLY A 104 -27.83 12.79 -8.46
CA GLY A 104 -26.67 12.80 -7.57
C GLY A 104 -26.97 12.10 -6.24
N GLU A 105 -28.22 12.19 -5.79
CA GLU A 105 -28.72 11.42 -4.65
C GLU A 105 -28.57 9.92 -4.89
N THR A 106 -28.98 9.42 -6.06
CA THR A 106 -28.94 7.99 -6.36
C THR A 106 -27.50 7.50 -6.48
N ILE A 107 -26.62 8.25 -7.15
CA ILE A 107 -25.18 7.95 -7.19
C ILE A 107 -24.59 7.91 -5.78
N SER A 108 -24.85 8.94 -4.96
CA SER A 108 -24.35 9.03 -3.59
C SER A 108 -24.84 7.87 -2.72
N ARG A 109 -26.12 7.52 -2.81
CA ARG A 109 -26.73 6.42 -2.06
C ARG A 109 -26.08 5.08 -2.40
N HIS A 110 -25.93 4.77 -3.69
CA HIS A 110 -25.32 3.49 -4.10
C HIS A 110 -23.82 3.44 -3.81
N PHE A 111 -23.10 4.55 -3.98
CA PHE A 111 -21.70 4.67 -3.54
C PHE A 111 -21.55 4.32 -2.05
N ASN A 112 -22.36 4.93 -1.18
CA ASN A 112 -22.29 4.68 0.26
C ASN A 112 -22.74 3.26 0.64
N ASN A 113 -23.75 2.70 -0.04
CA ASN A 113 -24.19 1.32 0.20
C ASN A 113 -23.07 0.32 -0.13
N VAL A 114 -22.42 0.48 -1.28
CA VAL A 114 -21.31 -0.39 -1.69
C VAL A 114 -20.10 -0.20 -0.78
N LEU A 115 -19.76 1.04 -0.41
CA LEU A 115 -18.69 1.32 0.55
C LEU A 115 -18.91 0.59 1.88
N ASN A 116 -20.10 0.72 2.46
CA ASN A 116 -20.44 0.04 3.72
C ASN A 116 -20.45 -1.49 3.56
N ALA A 117 -20.91 -2.01 2.42
CA ALA A 117 -20.91 -3.44 2.14
C ALA A 117 -19.49 -4.01 2.06
N ILE A 118 -18.56 -3.32 1.38
CA ILE A 118 -17.15 -3.71 1.32
C ILE A 118 -16.49 -3.64 2.70
N VAL A 119 -16.73 -2.56 3.46
CA VAL A 119 -16.20 -2.43 4.83
C VAL A 119 -16.68 -3.57 5.72
N ALA A 120 -17.94 -4.02 5.57
CA ALA A 120 -18.51 -5.12 6.35
C ALA A 120 -17.85 -6.49 6.11
N ILE A 121 -17.22 -6.69 4.95
CA ILE A 121 -16.49 -7.94 4.61
C ILE A 121 -14.97 -7.74 4.57
N SER A 122 -14.50 -6.55 4.94
CA SER A 122 -13.09 -6.17 4.73
C SER A 122 -12.12 -7.11 5.47
N LEU A 123 -12.49 -7.55 6.67
CA LEU A 123 -11.70 -8.49 7.47
C LEU A 123 -11.51 -9.86 6.80
N ASP A 124 -12.39 -10.29 5.89
CA ASP A 124 -12.22 -11.55 5.13
C ASP A 124 -11.12 -11.46 4.06
N PHE A 125 -10.65 -10.24 3.79
CA PHE A 125 -9.59 -9.95 2.82
C PHE A 125 -8.28 -9.54 3.50
N PHE A 126 -8.30 -9.25 4.81
CA PHE A 126 -7.09 -9.05 5.62
C PHE A 126 -6.69 -10.38 6.26
N GLU A 127 -6.08 -11.25 5.46
CA GLU A 127 -5.60 -12.55 5.94
C GLU A 127 -4.39 -12.35 6.88
N PRO A 128 -4.29 -13.13 7.97
CA PRO A 128 -3.12 -13.10 8.82
C PRO A 128 -1.89 -13.61 8.04
N PRO A 129 -0.68 -13.19 8.43
CA PRO A 129 0.54 -13.69 7.81
C PRO A 129 0.63 -15.22 7.90
N TRP A 130 1.00 -15.84 6.78
CA TRP A 130 1.14 -17.28 6.66
C TRP A 130 2.34 -17.80 7.48
N PRO A 131 2.31 -19.07 7.92
CA PRO A 131 3.40 -19.68 8.67
C PRO A 131 4.64 -19.99 7.81
N GLU A 132 4.61 -19.79 6.51
CA GLU A 132 5.77 -20.03 5.66
C GLU A 132 6.65 -18.78 5.58
N VAL A 133 7.92 -18.97 5.23
CA VAL A 133 8.84 -17.85 4.99
C VAL A 133 8.43 -17.19 3.66
N PRO A 134 8.29 -15.85 3.59
CA PRO A 134 7.99 -15.17 2.34
C PRO A 134 9.00 -15.52 1.23
N GLN A 135 8.52 -15.65 -0.02
CA GLN A 135 9.38 -16.01 -1.17
C GLN A 135 10.47 -14.96 -1.39
N GLU A 136 10.18 -13.68 -1.17
CA GLU A 136 11.14 -12.59 -1.31
C GLU A 136 12.33 -12.71 -0.35
N ILE A 137 12.15 -13.36 0.81
CA ILE A 137 13.24 -13.67 1.73
C ILE A 137 13.94 -14.97 1.29
N LEU A 138 13.17 -16.01 0.98
CA LEU A 138 13.72 -17.32 0.60
C LEU A 138 14.62 -17.28 -0.64
N GLU A 139 14.29 -16.44 -1.61
CA GLU A 139 14.99 -16.34 -2.89
C GLU A 139 16.25 -15.46 -2.82
N ASP A 140 16.39 -14.63 -1.77
CA ASP A 140 17.56 -13.75 -1.60
C ASP A 140 18.52 -14.30 -0.52
N PRO A 141 19.71 -14.80 -0.89
CA PRO A 141 20.69 -15.33 0.07
C PRO A 141 21.24 -14.26 1.02
N ARG A 142 21.03 -12.96 0.71
CA ARG A 142 21.39 -11.86 1.59
C ARG A 142 20.40 -11.70 2.74
N LEU A 143 19.21 -12.29 2.64
CA LEU A 143 18.11 -12.19 3.59
C LEU A 143 17.84 -13.52 4.31
N TYR A 144 17.90 -14.65 3.61
CA TYR A 144 17.76 -15.98 4.20
C TYR A 144 19.12 -16.53 4.69
N PRO A 145 19.20 -17.14 5.88
CA PRO A 145 18.11 -17.47 6.81
C PRO A 145 17.78 -16.38 7.84
N TYR A 146 18.52 -15.26 7.85
CA TYR A 146 18.50 -14.27 8.93
C TYR A 146 17.11 -13.70 9.20
N PHE A 147 16.33 -13.40 8.15
CA PHE A 147 14.98 -12.82 8.27
C PHE A 147 13.85 -13.86 8.17
N LYS A 148 14.12 -15.16 8.33
CA LYS A 148 13.12 -16.23 8.09
C LYS A 148 11.82 -16.09 8.89
N ASP A 149 11.87 -15.48 10.08
CA ASP A 149 10.71 -15.31 10.97
C ASP A 149 10.00 -13.94 10.78
N CYS A 150 10.46 -13.14 9.81
CA CYS A 150 9.82 -11.90 9.40
C CYS A 150 8.51 -12.18 8.65
N VAL A 151 7.41 -11.62 9.13
CA VAL A 151 6.08 -11.76 8.47
C VAL A 151 5.73 -10.59 7.56
N GLY A 152 6.51 -9.51 7.59
CA GLY A 152 6.25 -8.32 6.80
C GLY A 152 6.76 -7.06 7.46
N VAL A 153 6.22 -5.93 7.04
CA VAL A 153 6.62 -4.59 7.49
C VAL A 153 5.42 -3.86 8.07
N VAL A 154 5.66 -3.02 9.07
CA VAL A 154 4.69 -2.05 9.58
C VAL A 154 5.20 -0.65 9.34
N ASP A 155 4.38 0.18 8.72
CA ASP A 155 4.69 1.60 8.55
C ASP A 155 3.42 2.46 8.51
N CYS A 156 3.60 3.77 8.66
CA CYS A 156 2.57 4.77 8.52
C CYS A 156 2.67 5.49 7.17
N ILE A 157 1.53 5.81 6.58
CA ILE A 157 1.44 6.69 5.41
C ILE A 157 0.46 7.82 5.65
N HIS A 158 0.75 8.99 5.10
CA HIS A 158 -0.17 10.11 5.09
C HIS A 158 -1.05 10.08 3.84
N ILE A 159 -2.38 10.06 4.03
CA ILE A 159 -3.37 10.17 2.94
C ILE A 159 -4.07 11.53 3.06
N PRO A 160 -4.16 12.32 1.97
CA PRO A 160 -4.87 13.60 1.98
C PRO A 160 -6.30 13.49 2.53
N VAL A 161 -6.70 14.46 3.35
CA VAL A 161 -8.03 14.47 3.99
C VAL A 161 -8.69 15.84 3.90
N THR A 162 -10.02 15.84 3.77
CA THR A 162 -10.85 17.05 3.91
C THR A 162 -11.55 17.04 5.26
N VAL A 163 -11.37 18.06 6.10
CA VAL A 163 -12.08 18.22 7.38
C VAL A 163 -12.63 19.64 7.51
N GLY A 164 -13.56 19.86 8.45
CA GLY A 164 -14.08 21.19 8.75
C GLY A 164 -12.96 22.13 9.18
N VAL A 165 -13.11 23.44 8.94
CA VAL A 165 -12.07 24.44 9.24
C VAL A 165 -11.61 24.35 10.70
N ASP A 166 -12.56 24.18 11.62
CA ASP A 166 -12.30 24.09 13.06
C ASP A 166 -11.62 22.76 13.47
N GLU A 167 -11.63 21.76 12.60
CA GLU A 167 -11.04 20.44 12.82
C GLU A 167 -9.66 20.30 12.16
N GLN A 168 -9.20 21.30 11.39
CA GLN A 168 -7.96 21.19 10.60
C GLN A 168 -6.68 21.09 11.43
N GLY A 169 -6.68 21.61 12.67
CA GLY A 169 -5.48 21.67 13.52
C GLY A 169 -4.80 20.31 13.68
N PRO A 170 -5.49 19.29 14.23
CA PRO A 170 -4.94 17.93 14.38
C PRO A 170 -4.59 17.25 13.05
N PHE A 171 -5.35 17.49 11.98
CA PHE A 171 -5.09 16.85 10.68
C PHE A 171 -3.93 17.45 9.89
N ARG A 172 -3.25 18.48 10.43
CA ARG A 172 -2.10 19.10 9.77
C ARG A 172 -0.82 18.31 10.08
N ASN A 173 -0.20 17.75 9.05
CA ASN A 173 1.09 17.10 9.18
C ASN A 173 2.24 18.10 9.33
N ARG A 174 3.46 17.59 9.54
CA ARG A 174 4.69 18.39 9.71
C ARG A 174 4.99 19.29 8.50
N ASN A 175 4.53 18.91 7.31
CA ASN A 175 4.68 19.67 6.07
C ASN A 175 3.54 20.69 5.86
N GLY A 176 2.65 20.86 6.84
CA GLY A 176 1.54 21.79 6.77
C GLY A 176 0.35 21.31 5.92
N GLN A 177 0.38 20.09 5.41
CA GLN A 177 -0.70 19.50 4.59
C GLN A 177 -1.76 18.83 5.47
N LEU A 178 -3.02 18.86 5.02
CA LEU A 178 -4.10 18.15 5.70
C LEU A 178 -4.12 16.69 5.29
N THR A 179 -3.84 15.80 6.24
CA THR A 179 -3.75 14.36 6.01
C THR A 179 -4.33 13.58 7.18
N GLN A 180 -4.83 12.38 6.91
CA GLN A 180 -5.00 11.35 7.92
C GLN A 180 -3.75 10.45 7.91
N CYS A 181 -3.28 10.08 9.09
CA CYS A 181 -2.26 9.06 9.24
C CYS A 181 -2.92 7.67 9.14
N VAL A 182 -2.33 6.79 8.34
CA VAL A 182 -2.78 5.42 8.13
C VAL A 182 -1.63 4.48 8.45
N LEU A 183 -1.79 3.67 9.49
CA LEU A 183 -0.84 2.60 9.79
C LEU A 183 -1.27 1.34 9.06
N ALA A 184 -0.33 0.67 8.42
CA ALA A 184 -0.55 -0.64 7.85
C ALA A 184 0.56 -1.62 8.21
N ALA A 185 0.15 -2.87 8.44
CA ALA A 185 1.03 -4.01 8.37
C ALA A 185 0.86 -4.63 6.99
N GLY A 186 1.94 -4.75 6.23
CA GLY A 186 1.96 -5.32 4.89
C GLY A 186 2.87 -6.53 4.83
N SER A 187 2.51 -7.48 3.97
CA SER A 187 3.38 -8.57 3.56
C SER A 187 4.45 -8.09 2.58
N LEU A 188 5.40 -8.97 2.24
CA LEU A 188 6.36 -8.71 1.18
C LEU A 188 5.75 -8.89 -0.22
N ASP A 189 4.63 -9.63 -0.32
CA ASP A 189 3.89 -9.97 -1.56
C ASP A 189 2.74 -9.00 -1.91
N LEU A 190 2.87 -7.73 -1.47
CA LEU A 190 1.96 -6.62 -1.76
C LEU A 190 0.53 -6.77 -1.20
N LYS A 191 0.36 -7.47 -0.08
CA LYS A 191 -0.91 -7.57 0.66
C LYS A 191 -0.84 -6.77 1.95
N PHE A 192 -1.99 -6.30 2.40
CA PHE A 192 -2.15 -5.75 3.75
C PHE A 192 -2.57 -6.87 4.71
N HIS A 193 -1.86 -7.06 5.82
CA HIS A 193 -2.33 -7.88 6.94
C HIS A 193 -3.23 -7.07 7.89
N TYR A 194 -2.99 -5.76 7.98
CA TYR A 194 -3.70 -4.87 8.89
C TYR A 194 -3.71 -3.46 8.35
N VAL A 195 -4.82 -2.75 8.55
CA VAL A 195 -4.95 -1.33 8.22
C VAL A 195 -5.70 -0.61 9.33
N LEU A 196 -5.11 0.48 9.80
CA LEU A 196 -5.71 1.45 10.69
C LEU A 196 -5.69 2.80 10.01
N ALA A 197 -6.87 3.30 9.65
CA ALA A 197 -7.04 4.61 9.05
C ALA A 197 -7.71 5.61 10.01
N GLY A 198 -7.61 6.89 9.68
CA GLY A 198 -8.34 7.97 10.35
C GLY A 198 -7.64 8.63 11.53
N TRP A 199 -6.37 8.33 11.77
CA TRP A 199 -5.58 9.07 12.76
C TRP A 199 -5.27 10.47 12.27
N GLU A 200 -5.11 11.39 13.21
CA GLU A 200 -4.79 12.78 12.91
C GLU A 200 -3.42 12.88 12.24
N GLY A 201 -3.28 13.75 11.22
CA GLY A 201 -2.02 13.96 10.50
C GLY A 201 -0.87 14.47 11.37
N SER A 202 -1.15 15.02 12.54
CA SER A 202 -0.14 15.43 13.53
C SER A 202 0.29 14.30 14.48
N ALA A 203 -0.40 13.16 14.50
CA ALA A 203 -0.10 12.06 15.40
C ALA A 203 1.29 11.48 15.12
N SER A 204 2.03 11.10 16.16
CA SER A 204 3.29 10.39 15.97
C SER A 204 3.04 8.94 15.55
N GLU A 205 3.92 8.38 14.73
CA GLU A 205 3.79 6.99 14.27
C GLU A 205 3.75 5.99 15.44
N LEU A 206 4.49 6.27 16.52
CA LEU A 206 4.44 5.49 17.76
C LEU A 206 3.07 5.54 18.45
N GLN A 207 2.41 6.71 18.49
CA GLN A 207 1.05 6.82 19.04
C GLN A 207 0.06 5.97 18.25
N VAL A 208 0.17 6.00 16.92
CA VAL A 208 -0.69 5.25 16.00
C VAL A 208 -0.46 3.74 16.17
N LEU A 209 0.80 3.30 16.29
CA LEU A 209 1.17 1.90 16.58
C LEU A 209 0.65 1.44 17.95
N ASN A 210 0.85 2.21 19.01
CA ASN A 210 0.35 1.84 20.35
C ASN A 210 -1.16 1.66 20.36
N SER A 211 -1.89 2.49 19.60
CA SER A 211 -3.32 2.30 19.45
C SER A 211 -3.68 1.06 18.61
N ALA A 212 -2.86 0.69 17.62
CA ALA A 212 -3.00 -0.57 16.89
C ALA A 212 -2.83 -1.80 17.76
N LEU A 213 -1.98 -1.75 18.79
CA LEU A 213 -1.73 -2.87 19.69
C LEU A 213 -2.80 -3.01 20.79
N THR A 214 -3.39 -1.90 21.23
CA THR A 214 -4.28 -1.88 22.42
C THR A 214 -5.77 -1.98 22.10
N ARG A 215 -6.18 -1.79 20.84
CA ARG A 215 -7.60 -1.79 20.48
C ARG A 215 -8.21 -3.20 20.39
N ARG A 216 -9.54 -3.28 20.30
CA ARG A 216 -10.28 -4.56 20.18
C ARG A 216 -9.83 -5.39 18.97
N ASN A 217 -9.81 -4.76 17.79
CA ASN A 217 -9.28 -5.36 16.56
C ASN A 217 -7.80 -4.99 16.44
N ARG A 218 -6.99 -5.49 17.38
CA ARG A 218 -5.55 -5.19 17.44
C ARG A 218 -4.78 -5.84 16.31
N LEU A 219 -3.67 -5.21 15.93
CA LEU A 219 -2.62 -5.86 15.16
C LEU A 219 -2.06 -7.03 15.96
N GLN A 220 -2.06 -8.23 15.37
CA GLN A 220 -1.54 -9.44 16.01
C GLN A 220 -0.21 -9.82 15.36
N VAL A 221 0.77 -10.10 16.20
CA VAL A 221 2.04 -10.70 15.78
C VAL A 221 1.98 -12.18 16.13
N PRO A 222 2.15 -13.10 15.16
CA PRO A 222 2.21 -14.53 15.46
C PRO A 222 3.36 -14.87 16.41
N GLU A 223 3.16 -15.90 17.23
CA GLU A 223 4.19 -16.37 18.17
C GLU A 223 5.47 -16.77 17.43
N GLY A 224 6.61 -16.35 17.98
CA GLY A 224 7.93 -16.59 17.38
C GLY A 224 8.24 -15.77 16.13
N ARG A 225 7.39 -14.80 15.76
CA ARG A 225 7.56 -13.96 14.56
C ARG A 225 7.59 -12.49 14.87
N TYR A 226 7.96 -11.70 13.86
CA TYR A 226 8.02 -10.26 13.99
C TYR A 226 7.72 -9.53 12.68
N TYR A 227 7.28 -8.29 12.80
CA TYR A 227 7.28 -7.31 11.72
C TYR A 227 8.56 -6.48 11.78
N LEU A 228 9.05 -6.05 10.62
CA LEU A 228 10.03 -4.97 10.57
C LEU A 228 9.34 -3.61 10.69
N VAL A 229 9.97 -2.67 11.38
CA VAL A 229 9.52 -1.28 11.51
C VAL A 229 10.64 -0.32 11.14
N GLY A 230 10.28 0.90 10.71
CA GLY A 230 11.25 1.93 10.34
C GLY A 230 12.02 2.54 11.52
N THR A 231 12.94 3.47 11.21
CA THR A 231 13.77 4.20 12.19
C THR A 231 12.99 5.08 13.15
N LYS A 232 11.72 5.39 12.84
CA LYS A 232 10.81 6.19 13.67
C LYS A 232 10.18 5.39 14.82
N TYR A 233 10.42 4.08 14.89
CA TYR A 233 9.92 3.17 15.91
C TYR A 233 11.05 2.64 16.79
N SER A 234 10.75 2.37 18.06
CA SER A 234 11.64 1.64 18.96
C SER A 234 11.67 0.15 18.63
N ASN A 235 12.77 -0.52 18.97
CA ASN A 235 12.85 -1.98 18.90
C ASN A 235 11.98 -2.58 20.03
N LEU A 236 10.92 -3.29 19.66
CA LEU A 236 9.94 -3.82 20.60
C LEU A 236 9.72 -5.33 20.36
N PRO A 237 9.17 -6.07 21.32
CA PRO A 237 8.77 -7.46 21.10
C PRO A 237 7.80 -7.57 19.92
N GLY A 238 8.15 -8.42 18.94
CA GLY A 238 7.38 -8.58 17.70
C GLY A 238 7.56 -7.47 16.65
N PHE A 239 8.38 -6.44 16.93
CA PHE A 239 8.65 -5.33 16.02
C PHE A 239 10.14 -4.98 16.01
N ILE A 240 10.85 -5.40 14.96
CA ILE A 240 12.30 -5.22 14.85
C ILE A 240 12.62 -3.92 14.11
N SER A 241 13.20 -2.96 14.82
CA SER A 241 13.66 -1.69 14.26
C SER A 241 15.13 -1.79 13.82
N PRO A 242 15.57 -0.98 12.84
CA PRO A 242 16.99 -0.85 12.53
C PRO A 242 17.77 -0.27 13.72
N TYR A 243 19.09 -0.39 13.70
CA TYR A 243 19.93 0.34 14.65
C TYR A 243 19.82 1.83 14.39
N HIS A 244 19.46 2.57 15.44
CA HIS A 244 19.50 4.03 15.42
C HIS A 244 20.97 4.51 15.35
N ASP A 245 21.16 5.69 14.77
CA ASP A 245 22.48 6.34 14.62
C ASP A 245 23.50 5.53 13.80
N VAL A 246 23.01 4.61 12.96
CA VAL A 246 23.78 3.82 11.99
C VAL A 246 23.19 4.08 10.60
N PRO A 247 24.01 4.17 9.53
CA PRO A 247 23.51 4.35 8.17
C PRO A 247 22.39 3.37 7.82
N TYR A 248 21.37 3.84 7.11
CA TYR A 248 20.15 3.07 6.83
C TYR A 248 19.55 3.34 5.45
N HIS A 249 19.67 4.56 4.94
CA HIS A 249 19.05 4.92 3.66
C HIS A 249 19.94 4.57 2.47
N SER A 250 19.34 4.15 1.35
CA SER A 250 20.07 3.79 0.12
C SER A 250 21.05 4.87 -0.35
N ASN A 251 20.73 6.14 -0.12
CA ASN A 251 21.58 7.29 -0.50
C ASN A 251 22.85 7.40 0.34
N GLU A 252 22.91 6.71 1.47
CA GLU A 252 24.08 6.62 2.36
C GLU A 252 25.01 5.45 1.95
N PHE A 253 24.56 4.60 1.03
CA PHE A 253 25.31 3.45 0.50
C PHE A 253 25.66 3.66 -0.99
N PRO A 254 26.75 4.36 -1.32
CA PRO A 254 27.19 4.54 -2.71
C PRO A 254 27.52 3.20 -3.39
N SER A 255 27.53 3.17 -4.73
CA SER A 255 27.87 1.95 -5.48
C SER A 255 29.25 1.41 -5.08
N GLY A 256 29.33 0.11 -4.75
CA GLY A 256 30.55 -0.52 -4.25
C GLY A 256 30.81 -0.31 -2.75
N TYR A 257 29.83 0.22 -2.00
CA TYR A 257 29.94 0.38 -0.55
C TYR A 257 29.86 -0.97 0.18
N HIS A 258 30.89 -1.24 0.99
CA HIS A 258 30.93 -2.39 1.88
C HIS A 258 30.55 -1.95 3.29
N PRO A 259 29.56 -2.60 3.93
CA PRO A 259 29.25 -2.36 5.34
C PRO A 259 30.49 -2.51 6.23
N GLN A 260 30.64 -1.59 7.18
CA GLN A 260 31.81 -1.51 8.06
C GLN A 260 31.69 -2.41 9.29
N ASP A 261 30.46 -2.68 9.72
CA ASP A 261 30.17 -3.54 10.86
C ASP A 261 28.84 -4.30 10.73
N ALA A 262 28.57 -5.15 11.71
CA ALA A 262 27.37 -5.96 11.78
C ALA A 262 26.06 -5.14 11.79
N LYS A 263 26.08 -3.96 12.43
CA LYS A 263 24.88 -3.11 12.54
C LYS A 263 24.55 -2.46 11.22
N GLU A 264 25.57 -1.99 10.52
CA GLU A 264 25.42 -1.38 9.21
C GLU A 264 24.97 -2.41 8.17
N LEU A 265 25.55 -3.62 8.19
CA LEU A 265 25.10 -4.72 7.32
C LEU A 265 23.64 -5.07 7.61
N PHE A 266 23.26 -5.19 8.89
CA PHE A 266 21.88 -5.43 9.29
C PHE A 266 20.94 -4.34 8.77
N ASN A 267 21.28 -3.06 8.97
CA ASN A 267 20.48 -1.93 8.50
C ASN A 267 20.33 -1.92 6.97
N GLN A 268 21.40 -2.24 6.25
CA GLN A 268 21.39 -2.35 4.79
C GLN A 268 20.44 -3.47 4.34
N ARG A 269 20.44 -4.64 4.98
CA ARG A 269 19.50 -5.73 4.62
C ARG A 269 18.07 -5.45 5.06
N HIS A 270 17.89 -4.84 6.23
CA HIS A 270 16.59 -4.42 6.75
C HIS A 270 15.89 -3.42 5.80
N SER A 271 16.64 -2.46 5.26
CA SER A 271 16.09 -1.46 4.34
C SER A 271 15.59 -2.05 3.02
N LEU A 272 16.18 -3.16 2.54
CA LEU A 272 15.68 -3.90 1.36
C LEU A 272 14.24 -4.39 1.57
N LEU A 273 13.92 -4.84 2.78
CA LEU A 273 12.59 -5.35 3.13
C LEU A 273 11.61 -4.22 3.46
N ARG A 274 12.07 -3.14 4.09
CA ARG A 274 11.22 -2.03 4.55
C ARG A 274 10.38 -1.40 3.43
N ASN A 275 10.87 -1.41 2.19
CA ASN A 275 10.15 -0.84 1.05
C ASN A 275 8.86 -1.61 0.68
N ALA A 276 8.58 -2.79 1.26
CA ALA A 276 7.40 -3.58 0.95
C ALA A 276 6.06 -2.86 1.21
N VAL A 277 5.90 -2.19 2.35
CA VAL A 277 4.67 -1.44 2.66
C VAL A 277 4.52 -0.23 1.74
N ASP A 278 5.60 0.51 1.49
CA ASP A 278 5.61 1.64 0.56
C ASP A 278 5.24 1.19 -0.87
N ARG A 279 5.79 0.06 -1.35
CA ARG A 279 5.41 -0.58 -2.62
C ARG A 279 3.94 -0.94 -2.65
N THR A 280 3.42 -1.53 -1.57
CA THR A 280 2.01 -1.91 -1.45
C THR A 280 1.10 -0.68 -1.54
N PHE A 281 1.43 0.41 -0.86
CA PHE A 281 0.67 1.66 -0.96
C PHE A 281 0.80 2.34 -2.31
N ARG A 282 1.97 2.27 -2.98
CA ARG A 282 2.12 2.74 -4.37
C ARG A 282 1.19 1.99 -5.32
N ALA A 283 1.16 0.66 -5.22
CA ALA A 283 0.24 -0.18 -5.98
C ALA A 283 -1.23 0.16 -5.70
N LEU A 284 -1.59 0.36 -4.42
CA LEU A 284 -2.94 0.76 -4.01
C LEU A 284 -3.34 2.11 -4.63
N LYS A 285 -2.46 3.11 -4.54
CA LYS A 285 -2.68 4.47 -5.07
C LYS A 285 -2.75 4.50 -6.60
N ALA A 286 -1.93 3.69 -7.28
CA ALA A 286 -2.00 3.51 -8.72
C ALA A 286 -3.34 2.90 -9.16
N ARG A 287 -3.86 1.94 -8.40
CA ARG A 287 -5.17 1.33 -8.66
C ARG A 287 -6.34 2.25 -8.31
N PHE A 288 -6.25 2.97 -7.19
CA PHE A 288 -7.32 3.81 -6.65
C PHE A 288 -6.85 5.26 -6.43
N PRO A 289 -6.79 6.07 -7.51
CA PRO A 289 -6.38 7.47 -7.46
C PRO A 289 -7.23 8.36 -6.55
N ILE A 290 -8.41 7.91 -6.08
CA ILE A 290 -9.19 8.65 -5.08
C ILE A 290 -8.41 8.91 -3.79
N LEU A 291 -7.40 8.09 -3.49
CA LEU A 291 -6.51 8.26 -2.33
C LEU A 291 -5.40 9.31 -2.57
N MET A 292 -5.22 9.77 -3.82
CA MET A 292 -4.17 10.74 -4.18
C MET A 292 -4.56 12.19 -3.92
N SER A 293 -5.85 12.47 -3.70
CA SER A 293 -6.35 13.80 -3.42
C SER A 293 -7.44 13.75 -2.37
N ALA A 294 -7.55 14.79 -1.53
CA ALA A 294 -8.55 14.84 -0.48
C ALA A 294 -9.96 14.83 -1.09
N PRO A 295 -10.75 13.75 -0.92
CA PRO A 295 -12.06 13.69 -1.53
C PRO A 295 -13.06 14.50 -0.70
N PRO A 296 -14.09 15.11 -1.31
CA PRO A 296 -15.04 15.99 -0.62
C PRO A 296 -16.12 15.18 0.12
N TYR A 297 -15.70 14.26 0.99
CA TYR A 297 -16.59 13.43 1.81
C TYR A 297 -16.39 13.74 3.30
N PRO A 298 -17.37 13.44 4.17
CA PRO A 298 -17.16 13.48 5.62
C PRO A 298 -15.97 12.59 6.02
N LEU A 299 -15.24 12.98 7.08
CA LEU A 299 -14.06 12.24 7.56
C LEU A 299 -14.32 10.74 7.69
N GLN A 300 -15.42 10.35 8.31
CA GLN A 300 -15.76 8.94 8.51
C GLN A 300 -15.89 8.14 7.19
N THR A 301 -16.36 8.78 6.12
CA THR A 301 -16.43 8.18 4.78
C THR A 301 -15.04 8.06 4.17
N GLN A 302 -14.17 9.06 4.37
CA GLN A 302 -12.78 9.02 3.91
C GLN A 302 -11.98 7.90 4.60
N VAL A 303 -12.18 7.71 5.91
CA VAL A 303 -11.58 6.59 6.66
C VAL A 303 -12.04 5.25 6.11
N LYS A 304 -13.35 5.10 5.86
CA LYS A 304 -13.90 3.89 5.24
C LYS A 304 -13.35 3.63 3.84
N LEU A 305 -13.11 4.67 3.05
CA LEU A 305 -12.55 4.53 1.70
C LEU A 305 -11.15 3.92 1.73
N VAL A 306 -10.30 4.33 2.67
CA VAL A 306 -8.98 3.72 2.86
C VAL A 306 -9.12 2.22 3.13
N VAL A 307 -9.93 1.85 4.13
CA VAL A 307 -10.12 0.42 4.49
C VAL A 307 -10.71 -0.38 3.33
N ALA A 308 -11.73 0.16 2.65
CA ALA A 308 -12.40 -0.52 1.54
C ALA A 308 -11.48 -0.72 0.33
N THR A 309 -10.67 0.27 -0.02
CA THR A 309 -9.72 0.16 -1.13
C THR A 309 -8.60 -0.83 -0.82
N CYS A 310 -8.05 -0.83 0.41
CA CYS A 310 -7.10 -1.86 0.85
C CYS A 310 -7.72 -3.27 0.80
N ALA A 311 -8.98 -3.41 1.21
CA ALA A 311 -9.68 -4.69 1.19
C ALA A 311 -9.90 -5.20 -0.25
N ILE A 312 -10.32 -4.33 -1.17
CA ILE A 312 -10.46 -4.69 -2.59
C ILE A 312 -9.10 -5.03 -3.20
N HIS A 313 -8.04 -4.28 -2.85
CA HIS A 313 -6.68 -4.55 -3.31
C HIS A 313 -6.23 -5.97 -2.93
N ASN A 314 -6.41 -6.36 -1.66
CA ASN A 314 -6.11 -7.72 -1.22
C ASN A 314 -6.98 -8.77 -1.90
N TYR A 315 -8.28 -8.49 -2.06
CA TYR A 315 -9.20 -9.39 -2.77
C TYR A 315 -8.72 -9.64 -4.21
N ILE A 316 -8.34 -8.59 -4.94
CA ILE A 316 -7.78 -8.74 -6.30
C ILE A 316 -6.47 -9.53 -6.25
N ARG A 317 -5.57 -9.23 -5.30
CA ARG A 317 -4.30 -9.96 -5.17
C ARG A 317 -4.51 -11.46 -4.97
N ARG A 318 -5.54 -11.85 -4.21
CA ARG A 318 -5.90 -13.25 -3.99
C ARG A 318 -6.49 -13.91 -5.24
N GLU A 319 -7.44 -13.25 -5.90
CA GLU A 319 -8.16 -13.84 -7.04
C GLU A 319 -7.37 -13.77 -8.36
N LYS A 320 -6.45 -12.81 -8.48
CA LYS A 320 -5.62 -12.55 -9.66
C LYS A 320 -4.19 -12.16 -9.25
N PRO A 321 -3.35 -13.12 -8.83
CA PRO A 321 -1.95 -12.86 -8.47
C PRO A 321 -1.17 -12.18 -9.60
N ASP A 322 -1.47 -12.57 -10.84
CA ASP A 322 -0.89 -12.07 -12.10
C ASP A 322 -1.41 -10.71 -12.57
N ASP A 323 -2.14 -9.96 -11.74
CA ASP A 323 -2.63 -8.64 -12.12
C ASP A 323 -1.46 -7.66 -12.41
N TRP A 324 -1.64 -6.86 -13.46
CA TRP A 324 -0.61 -6.02 -14.05
C TRP A 324 -0.03 -4.97 -13.09
N ILE A 325 -0.83 -4.44 -12.15
CA ILE A 325 -0.33 -3.46 -11.17
C ILE A 325 0.60 -4.14 -10.18
N PHE A 326 0.33 -5.38 -9.77
CA PHE A 326 1.22 -6.11 -8.88
C PHE A 326 2.54 -6.42 -9.57
N ARG A 327 2.48 -6.95 -10.80
CA ARG A 327 3.69 -7.25 -11.58
C ARG A 327 4.59 -6.02 -11.75
N MET A 328 4.00 -4.86 -12.02
CA MET A 328 4.73 -3.60 -12.15
C MET A 328 5.49 -3.24 -10.86
N HIS A 329 4.87 -3.42 -9.69
CA HIS A 329 5.47 -3.06 -8.39
C HIS A 329 6.31 -4.18 -7.74
N GLU A 330 6.22 -5.41 -8.24
CA GLU A 330 7.16 -6.50 -7.94
C GLU A 330 8.47 -6.30 -8.69
N GLN A 331 8.41 -5.95 -9.99
CA GLN A 331 9.59 -5.70 -10.84
C GLN A 331 10.38 -4.46 -10.39
N ASP A 332 9.71 -3.42 -9.88
CA ASP A 332 10.36 -2.28 -9.21
C ASP A 332 11.32 -2.72 -8.09
N SER A 333 11.05 -3.84 -7.41
CA SER A 333 11.92 -4.36 -6.35
C SER A 333 13.27 -4.85 -6.89
N LEU A 334 13.30 -5.35 -8.13
CA LEU A 334 14.51 -5.86 -8.78
C LEU A 334 15.36 -4.71 -9.34
N LEU A 335 14.73 -3.66 -9.86
CA LEU A 335 15.42 -2.49 -10.43
C LEU A 335 15.95 -1.54 -9.35
N GLN A 336 15.32 -1.47 -8.17
CA GLN A 336 15.83 -0.73 -7.01
C GLN A 336 17.16 -1.28 -6.48
N MET A 337 17.58 -2.47 -6.90
CA MET A 337 18.92 -2.99 -6.61
C MET A 337 20.02 -2.34 -7.48
N GLU A 338 19.67 -1.57 -8.51
CA GLU A 338 20.63 -1.06 -9.51
C GLU A 338 20.63 0.48 -9.69
N GLU A 339 19.61 1.24 -9.24
CA GLU A 339 19.56 2.71 -9.42
C GLU A 339 19.26 3.52 -8.13
N PRO A 340 19.90 4.71 -7.94
CA PRO A 340 19.58 5.62 -6.85
C PRO A 340 18.19 6.24 -7.05
N LEU A 341 17.36 6.18 -6.01
CA LEU A 341 16.00 6.73 -6.01
C LEU A 341 16.00 8.26 -6.17
N LEU A 342 15.28 8.76 -7.17
CA LEU A 342 14.81 10.15 -7.18
C LEU A 342 13.70 10.32 -6.13
N PRO A 343 13.78 11.31 -5.21
CA PRO A 343 12.77 11.48 -4.18
C PRO A 343 11.47 12.02 -4.77
N LEU A 344 10.43 11.20 -4.81
CA LEU A 344 9.06 11.68 -4.82
C LEU A 344 8.62 11.79 -3.35
N GLU A 345 8.36 13.03 -2.95
CA GLU A 345 8.06 13.50 -1.58
C GLU A 345 9.33 13.72 -0.73
N VAL A 346 9.78 14.99 -0.73
CA VAL A 346 10.80 15.50 0.19
C VAL A 346 10.24 15.47 1.62
N GLU A 347 10.37 14.34 2.31
CA GLU A 347 10.49 14.38 3.77
C GLU A 347 11.90 14.92 4.07
N GLN A 348 12.03 16.22 4.31
CA GLN A 348 13.20 16.76 5.00
C GLN A 348 13.19 16.19 6.42
N GLN A 349 13.90 15.08 6.60
CA GLN A 349 14.11 14.42 7.88
C GLN A 349 15.08 15.27 8.72
N LEU A 350 14.53 16.18 9.52
CA LEU A 350 15.28 16.80 10.61
C LEU A 350 15.30 15.82 11.79
N MET A 351 16.49 15.38 12.18
CA MET A 351 16.73 14.60 13.39
C MET A 351 16.25 15.40 14.61
N MET A 352 15.23 14.91 15.31
CA MET A 352 14.73 15.47 16.57
C MET A 352 14.62 14.33 17.59
N HIS A 353 15.37 14.47 18.68
CA HIS A 353 15.25 13.66 19.89
C HIS A 353 13.79 13.60 20.33
N HIS A 354 13.17 12.42 20.24
CA HIS A 354 11.87 12.20 20.85
C HIS A 354 12.06 11.80 22.31
N GLU A 355 11.64 12.68 23.22
CA GLU A 355 11.36 12.27 24.59
C GLU A 355 10.17 11.30 24.55
N ASN A 356 10.42 10.05 24.94
CA ASN A 356 9.40 9.02 25.15
C ASN A 356 8.42 9.47 26.24
N ARG A 357 7.30 10.08 25.84
CA ARG A 357 6.14 10.23 26.73
C ARG A 357 5.32 8.94 26.69
N ASP A 358 5.43 8.23 27.81
CA ASP A 358 4.80 6.98 28.19
C ASP A 358 3.30 6.93 27.82
N LEU A 359 2.91 5.95 27.00
CA LEU A 359 1.53 5.74 26.53
C LEU A 359 1.21 4.25 26.41
N GLY A 360 0.69 3.69 27.51
CA GLY A 360 -0.43 2.74 27.55
C GLY A 360 -0.17 1.24 27.30
N PHE A 361 0.86 0.87 26.54
CA PHE A 361 1.23 -0.54 26.32
C PHE A 361 2.72 -0.69 26.58
N ALA A 362 3.09 -0.88 27.84
CA ALA A 362 4.47 -1.08 28.24
C ALA A 362 4.78 -2.57 28.17
N PHE A 363 5.65 -2.95 27.23
CA PHE A 363 6.33 -4.24 27.29
C PHE A 363 7.26 -4.26 28.50
N GLU A 364 7.45 -5.43 29.10
CA GLU A 364 8.38 -5.56 30.21
C GLU A 364 9.82 -5.34 29.73
N ALA A 365 10.67 -4.81 30.61
CA ALA A 365 12.07 -4.52 30.26
C ALA A 365 12.82 -5.77 29.76
N GLU A 366 12.49 -6.94 30.32
CA GLU A 366 13.04 -8.23 29.89
C GLU A 366 12.63 -8.58 28.45
N GLU A 367 11.37 -8.36 28.06
CA GLU A 367 10.89 -8.62 26.70
C GLU A 367 11.59 -7.71 25.69
N ILE A 368 11.76 -6.42 26.03
CA ILE A 368 12.48 -5.45 25.19
C ILE A 368 13.95 -5.86 25.03
N GLU A 369 14.58 -6.35 26.10
CA GLU A 369 15.95 -6.86 26.05
C GLU A 369 16.04 -8.12 25.17
N LEU A 370 15.10 -9.06 25.28
CA LEU A 370 15.03 -10.24 24.42
C LEU A 370 14.89 -9.88 22.94
N SER A 371 14.03 -8.92 22.60
CA SER A 371 13.91 -8.41 21.22
C SER A 371 15.22 -7.78 20.73
N SER A 372 15.94 -7.08 21.60
CA SER A 372 17.24 -6.48 21.26
C SER A 372 18.30 -7.55 21.02
N ARG A 373 18.35 -8.59 21.87
CA ARG A 373 19.24 -9.74 21.70
C ARG A 373 18.96 -10.52 20.41
N LEU A 374 17.69 -10.67 20.03
CA LEU A 374 17.32 -11.28 18.76
C LEU A 374 17.91 -10.51 17.57
N ARG A 375 17.73 -9.20 17.55
CA ARG A 375 18.30 -8.33 16.51
C ARG A 375 19.84 -8.42 16.47
N ASP A 376 20.48 -8.35 17.63
CA ASP A 376 21.94 -8.44 17.75
C ASP A 376 22.49 -9.80 17.29
N ALA A 377 21.77 -10.89 17.58
CA ALA A 377 22.12 -12.22 17.10
C ALA A 377 22.03 -12.31 15.57
N MET A 378 20.94 -11.82 14.98
CA MET A 378 20.77 -11.77 13.51
C MET A 378 21.89 -10.97 12.85
N ALA A 379 22.20 -9.78 13.38
CA ALA A 379 23.26 -8.92 12.85
C ALA A 379 24.64 -9.60 12.93
N THR A 380 24.91 -10.29 14.04
CA THR A 380 26.18 -11.00 14.26
C THR A 380 26.33 -12.21 13.33
N GLU A 381 25.29 -13.04 13.20
CA GLU A 381 25.28 -14.20 12.30
C GLU A 381 25.54 -13.76 10.86
N MET A 382 24.79 -12.76 10.40
CA MET A 382 24.91 -12.17 9.06
C MET A 382 26.31 -11.60 8.80
N TRP A 383 26.91 -10.94 9.79
CA TRP A 383 28.25 -10.38 9.68
C TRP A 383 29.34 -11.46 9.57
N ASN A 384 29.23 -12.51 10.36
CA ASN A 384 30.19 -13.62 10.33
C ASN A 384 30.20 -14.28 8.94
N ASP A 385 29.03 -14.56 8.38
CA ASP A 385 28.90 -15.16 7.06
C ASP A 385 29.42 -14.21 5.97
N TYR A 386 29.08 -12.91 6.05
CA TYR A 386 29.58 -11.89 5.13
C TYR A 386 31.11 -11.79 5.10
N ILE A 387 31.77 -11.83 6.27
CA ILE A 387 33.24 -11.77 6.34
C ILE A 387 33.87 -13.08 5.82
N ASN A 388 33.26 -14.23 6.10
CA ASN A 388 33.75 -15.51 5.57
C ASN A 388 33.67 -15.55 4.04
N ASP A 389 32.59 -15.04 3.45
CA ASP A 389 32.42 -14.98 1.99
C ASP A 389 33.47 -14.07 1.34
N ILE A 390 33.77 -12.91 1.94
CA ILE A 390 34.83 -12.01 1.46
C ILE A 390 36.21 -12.66 1.59
N ALA A 391 36.49 -13.41 2.65
CA ALA A 391 37.78 -14.04 2.87
C ALA A 391 38.09 -15.19 1.88
N VAL A 392 37.08 -15.66 1.15
CA VAL A 392 37.19 -16.74 0.14
C VAL A 392 37.37 -16.19 -1.29
N ILE A 393 37.16 -14.88 -1.50
CA ILE A 393 37.38 -14.15 -2.76
C ILE A 393 38.79 -13.55 -2.77
#